data_AF-A0A0K2TMD8-F1
#
_entry.id   AF-A0A0K2TMD8-F1
#
_cell.length_a   1.000
_cell.length_b   1.000
_cell.length_c   1.000
_cell.angle_alpha   90.00
_cell.angle_beta   90.00
_cell.angle_gamma   90.00
#
_symmetry.space_group_name_H-M   'P 1'
#
loop_
_entity.id
_entity.type
_entity.pdbx_description
1 polymer ?
#
loop_
_entity_poly.entity_id
_entity_poly.type
_entity_poly.pdbx_seq_one_letter_code
_entity_poly.pdbx_strand_id
1 'polypeptide(L)'
;MDFIVVVTGYITILSPQEESEASSSSIPSEEGVDLRTLRAIRVLRPLKLVSGVPSLQVVLKSILKALAPLMQIALLVMFAILIFAIIGLEFYSGALHKACYSVENLELMVTDGSLKVPCHSDDPLTAPAGAHTCEPNVSICLENWEGPNYGITSFDNIGFAMLTVFQCVTMEGWTPIMYWTNDAMGSYVNWFYFVTLIVIGSFFMLNLVLGVLSG
;
A
#
# COMPACT_ATOMS: atom_id res chain seq x y z
N MET A 1 0.98 15.40 -27.71
CA MET A 1 1.84 14.25 -27.36
C MET A 1 3.15 14.27 -28.14
N ASP A 2 3.16 14.58 -29.45
CA ASP A 2 4.41 14.70 -30.22
C ASP A 2 5.39 15.73 -29.67
N PHE A 3 4.92 16.90 -29.23
CA PHE A 3 5.78 17.93 -28.59
C PHE A 3 6.46 17.45 -27.31
N ILE A 4 5.75 16.71 -26.44
CA ILE A 4 6.29 16.20 -25.17
C ILE A 4 7.38 15.15 -25.42
N VAL A 5 7.17 14.25 -26.38
CA VAL A 5 8.16 13.21 -26.75
C VAL A 5 9.41 13.83 -27.41
N VAL A 6 9.22 14.89 -28.20
CA VAL A 6 10.33 15.63 -28.84
C VAL A 6 11.11 16.42 -27.79
N VAL A 7 10.44 17.20 -26.94
CA VAL A 7 11.07 17.99 -25.88
C VAL A 7 11.81 17.10 -24.87
N THR A 8 11.20 15.99 -24.43
CA THR A 8 11.86 15.04 -23.52
C THR A 8 13.01 14.29 -24.20
N GLY A 9 12.91 14.02 -25.51
CA GLY A 9 14.01 13.51 -26.32
C GLY A 9 15.20 14.48 -26.41
N TYR A 10 14.94 15.76 -26.71
CA TYR A 10 15.97 16.81 -26.79
C TYR A 10 16.58 17.14 -25.43
N ILE A 11 15.80 17.15 -24.35
CA ILE A 11 16.31 17.35 -22.98
C ILE A 11 17.35 16.27 -22.63
N THR A 12 17.15 15.01 -23.05
CA THR A 12 18.15 13.94 -22.84
C THR A 12 19.36 13.99 -23.78
N ILE A 13 19.32 14.78 -24.85
CA ILE A 13 20.43 14.97 -25.81
C ILE A 13 21.25 16.23 -25.45
N LEU A 14 20.60 17.26 -24.92
CA LEU A 14 21.23 18.52 -24.51
C LEU A 14 21.91 18.44 -23.13
N SER A 15 21.58 17.44 -22.31
CA SER A 15 22.35 17.14 -21.10
C SER A 15 23.64 16.40 -21.50
N PRO A 16 24.83 17.00 -21.35
CA PRO A 16 26.08 16.34 -21.69
C PRO A 16 26.20 15.06 -20.86
N GLN A 17 26.65 14.01 -21.54
CA GLN A 17 27.15 12.79 -20.94
C GLN A 17 28.37 13.15 -20.07
N GLU A 18 28.16 13.47 -18.79
CA GLU A 18 29.22 13.29 -17.79
C GLU A 18 29.35 11.78 -17.54
N GLU A 19 30.02 11.12 -18.48
CA GLU A 19 30.88 9.99 -18.13
C GLU A 19 32.03 10.55 -17.31
N SER A 20 31.91 10.47 -15.99
CA SER A 20 33.03 10.67 -15.08
C SER A 20 33.02 9.54 -14.07
N GLU A 21 33.83 8.53 -14.35
CA GLU A 21 34.30 7.58 -13.34
C GLU A 21 34.95 8.36 -12.18
N ALA A 22 34.78 7.80 -10.98
CA ALA A 22 35.50 8.12 -9.74
C ALA A 22 35.29 9.51 -9.11
N SER A 23 34.63 9.54 -7.95
CA SER A 23 35.35 9.55 -6.65
C SER A 23 34.45 10.11 -5.54
N SER A 24 34.60 9.48 -4.37
CA SER A 24 34.07 9.87 -3.08
C SER A 24 34.24 11.36 -2.78
N SER A 25 33.15 12.06 -2.45
CA SER A 25 33.14 12.99 -1.32
C SER A 25 31.72 13.37 -0.94
N SER A 26 31.47 13.28 0.36
CA SER A 26 30.25 13.63 1.06
C SER A 26 30.17 15.14 1.30
N ILE A 27 29.28 15.85 0.60
CA ILE A 27 28.64 17.09 1.08
C ILE A 27 27.20 17.12 0.51
N PRO A 28 26.16 17.36 1.34
CA PRO A 28 24.80 17.50 0.85
C PRO A 28 24.58 18.94 0.35
N SER A 29 24.55 19.12 -0.97
CA SER A 29 24.11 20.35 -1.63
C SER A 29 22.93 20.05 -2.54
N GLU A 30 21.84 20.79 -2.29
CA GLU A 30 20.68 21.11 -3.12
C GLU A 30 20.35 20.23 -4.35
N GLU A 31 19.12 19.70 -4.34
CA GLU A 31 18.29 19.21 -5.45
C GLU A 31 18.94 19.19 -6.85
N GLY A 32 19.90 18.29 -7.05
CA GLY A 32 20.24 17.81 -8.37
C GLY A 32 19.10 16.94 -8.87
N VAL A 33 18.32 17.43 -9.84
CA VAL A 33 17.28 16.62 -10.51
C VAL A 33 17.95 15.37 -11.11
N ASP A 34 17.64 14.19 -10.59
CA ASP A 34 18.22 12.92 -11.05
C ASP A 34 17.77 12.62 -12.50
N LEU A 35 18.62 12.97 -13.46
CA LEU A 35 18.38 12.83 -14.90
C LEU A 35 18.22 11.36 -15.35
N ARG A 36 18.47 10.38 -14.46
CA ARG A 36 18.14 8.96 -14.69
C ARG A 36 16.62 8.77 -14.82
N THR A 37 15.81 9.53 -14.08
CA THR A 37 14.34 9.51 -14.19
C THR A 37 13.84 10.00 -15.56
N LEU A 38 14.54 10.95 -16.19
CA LEU A 38 14.20 11.46 -17.53
C LEU A 38 14.41 10.41 -18.63
N ARG A 39 15.28 9.40 -18.39
CA ARG A 39 15.43 8.27 -19.31
C ARG A 39 14.21 7.34 -19.29
N ALA A 40 13.47 7.25 -18.17
CA ALA A 40 12.24 6.48 -18.06
C ALA A 40 11.13 7.01 -18.97
N ILE A 41 11.13 8.31 -19.31
CA ILE A 41 10.16 8.93 -20.23
C ILE A 41 10.15 8.27 -21.62
N ARG A 42 11.25 7.61 -22.00
CA ARG A 42 11.34 6.84 -23.26
C ARG A 42 10.35 5.66 -23.29
N VAL A 43 9.83 5.22 -22.13
CA VAL A 43 8.75 4.21 -22.03
C VAL A 43 7.44 4.68 -22.65
N LEU A 44 7.25 5.99 -22.84
CA LEU A 44 6.06 6.55 -23.48
C LEU A 44 6.13 6.52 -25.02
N ARG A 45 7.29 6.17 -25.61
CA ARG A 45 7.47 6.12 -27.08
C ARG A 45 6.49 5.16 -27.80
N PRO A 46 6.15 3.98 -27.27
CA PRO A 46 5.14 3.10 -27.87
C PRO A 46 3.75 3.75 -28.00
N LEU A 47 3.39 4.75 -27.18
CA LEU A 47 2.12 5.48 -27.36
C LEU A 47 2.08 6.27 -28.69
N LYS A 48 3.23 6.54 -29.31
CA LYS A 48 3.28 7.13 -30.66
C LYS A 48 2.72 6.20 -31.74
N LEU A 49 2.76 4.88 -31.53
CA LEU A 49 2.13 3.92 -32.45
C LEU A 49 0.60 4.06 -32.42
N VAL A 50 0.03 4.39 -31.26
CA VAL A 50 -1.41 4.67 -31.11
C VAL A 50 -1.81 5.92 -31.88
N SER A 51 -0.97 6.97 -31.89
CA SER A 51 -1.22 8.17 -32.69
C SER A 51 -0.96 7.97 -34.19
N GLY A 52 -0.16 6.97 -34.59
CA GLY A 52 0.12 6.67 -35.99
C GLY A 52 -0.96 5.84 -36.71
N VAL A 53 -1.69 5.01 -35.96
CA VAL A 53 -2.72 4.12 -36.53
C VAL A 53 -4.13 4.63 -36.17
N PRO A 54 -4.92 5.14 -37.13
CA PRO A 54 -6.22 5.75 -36.84
C PRO A 54 -7.21 4.80 -36.13
N SER A 55 -7.13 3.49 -36.39
CA SER A 55 -7.95 2.48 -35.73
C SER A 55 -7.71 2.41 -34.22
N LEU A 56 -6.45 2.55 -33.75
CA LEU A 56 -6.11 2.51 -32.32
C LEU A 56 -6.53 3.80 -31.60
N GLN A 57 -6.51 4.94 -32.31
CA GLN A 57 -6.99 6.21 -31.76
C GLN A 57 -8.49 6.16 -31.44
N VAL A 58 -9.29 5.49 -32.28
CA VAL A 58 -10.73 5.31 -32.03
C VAL A 58 -10.94 4.50 -30.75
N VAL A 59 -10.21 3.40 -30.58
CA VAL A 59 -10.30 2.56 -29.38
C VAL A 59 -9.91 3.34 -28.11
N LEU A 60 -8.79 4.06 -28.12
CA LEU A 60 -8.34 4.84 -26.96
C LEU A 60 -9.33 5.95 -26.58
N LYS A 61 -9.86 6.68 -27.58
CA LYS A 61 -10.88 7.71 -27.35
C LYS A 61 -12.15 7.12 -26.76
N SER A 62 -12.56 5.93 -27.20
CA SER A 62 -13.70 5.21 -26.63
C SER A 62 -13.46 4.82 -25.18
N ILE A 63 -12.27 4.33 -24.82
CA ILE A 63 -11.90 4.00 -23.43
C ILE A 63 -11.94 5.25 -22.54
N LEU A 64 -11.33 6.36 -23.00
CA LEU A 64 -11.32 7.61 -22.23
C LEU A 64 -12.73 8.19 -22.05
N LYS A 65 -13.60 8.07 -23.05
CA LYS A 65 -15.00 8.48 -22.94
C LYS A 65 -15.78 7.62 -21.94
N ALA A 66 -15.48 6.33 -21.87
CA ALA A 66 -16.05 5.42 -20.89
C ALA A 66 -15.54 5.67 -19.47
N LEU A 67 -14.33 6.22 -19.29
CA LEU A 67 -13.77 6.51 -17.96
C LEU A 67 -14.44 7.71 -17.26
N ALA A 68 -14.96 8.68 -18.03
CA ALA A 68 -15.62 9.87 -17.48
C ALA A 68 -16.76 9.56 -16.48
N PRO A 69 -17.74 8.68 -16.78
CA PRO A 69 -18.76 8.29 -15.80
C PRO A 69 -18.20 7.52 -14.60
N LEU A 70 -17.09 6.79 -14.76
CA LEU A 70 -16.45 6.06 -13.66
C LEU A 70 -15.82 6.98 -12.61
N MET A 71 -15.48 8.23 -12.96
CA MET A 71 -14.89 9.19 -12.02
C MET A 71 -15.81 9.50 -10.83
N GLN A 72 -17.12 9.53 -11.04
CA GLN A 72 -18.08 9.76 -9.96
C GLN A 72 -18.11 8.58 -8.98
N ILE A 73 -18.06 7.36 -9.51
CA ILE A 73 -17.98 6.13 -8.73
C ILE A 73 -16.67 6.08 -7.95
N ALA A 74 -15.55 6.42 -8.60
CA ALA A 74 -14.24 6.45 -7.98
C ALA A 74 -14.20 7.44 -6.79
N LEU A 75 -14.87 8.60 -6.90
CA LEU A 75 -14.99 9.55 -5.81
C LEU A 75 -15.80 8.98 -4.63
N LEU A 76 -16.90 8.27 -4.92
CA LEU A 76 -17.68 7.57 -3.89
C LEU A 76 -16.85 6.48 -3.19
N VAL A 77 -16.10 5.69 -3.95
CA VAL A 77 -15.20 4.64 -3.42
C VAL A 77 -14.11 5.26 -2.54
N MET A 78 -13.46 6.33 -3.00
CA MET A 78 -12.44 7.03 -2.23
C MET A 78 -13.01 7.56 -0.92
N PHE A 79 -14.21 8.14 -0.93
CA PHE A 79 -14.87 8.62 0.28
C PHE A 79 -15.20 7.47 1.26
N ALA A 80 -15.66 6.33 0.76
CA ALA A 80 -15.90 5.15 1.59
C ALA A 80 -14.59 4.62 2.21
N ILE A 81 -13.51 4.54 1.42
CA ILE A 81 -12.16 4.16 1.91
C ILE A 81 -11.72 5.11 3.02
N LEU A 82 -11.93 6.41 2.86
CA LEU A 82 -11.56 7.41 3.87
C LEU A 82 -12.31 7.18 5.19
N ILE A 83 -13.62 6.90 5.15
CA ILE A 83 -14.41 6.61 6.35
C ILE A 83 -13.85 5.39 7.09
N PHE A 84 -13.65 4.27 6.39
CA PHE A 84 -13.10 3.06 7.00
C PHE A 84 -11.66 3.27 7.49
N ALA A 85 -10.85 4.06 6.80
CA ALA A 85 -9.49 4.40 7.22
C ALA A 85 -9.47 5.17 8.54
N ILE A 86 -10.38 6.14 8.73
CA ILE A 86 -10.50 6.88 10.00
C ILE A 86 -10.92 5.93 11.12
N ILE A 87 -11.94 5.08 10.89
CA ILE A 87 -12.39 4.10 11.89
C ILE A 87 -11.26 3.12 12.25
N GLY A 88 -10.53 2.61 11.26
CA GLY A 88 -9.41 1.70 11.46
C GLY A 88 -8.25 2.37 12.20
N LEU A 89 -7.95 3.64 11.92
CA LEU A 89 -6.93 4.42 12.62
C LEU A 89 -7.26 4.54 14.11
N GLU A 90 -8.50 4.91 14.44
CA GLU A 90 -8.93 5.04 15.83
C GLU A 90 -8.87 3.70 16.61
N PHE A 91 -9.03 2.56 15.93
CA PHE A 91 -9.06 1.24 16.58
C PHE A 91 -7.70 0.56 16.66
N TYR A 92 -6.85 0.73 15.63
CA TYR A 92 -5.65 -0.07 15.43
C TYR A 92 -4.35 0.74 15.41
N SER A 93 -4.40 2.05 15.67
CA SER A 93 -3.18 2.87 15.76
C SER A 93 -2.24 2.32 16.84
N GLY A 94 -0.97 2.15 16.48
CA GLY A 94 0.11 1.63 17.30
C GLY A 94 0.08 0.11 17.51
N ALA A 95 -0.99 -0.58 17.14
CA ALA A 95 -1.19 -1.98 17.51
C ALA A 95 -0.25 -2.93 16.76
N LEU A 96 0.22 -2.57 15.57
CA LEU A 96 0.99 -3.44 14.68
C LEU A 96 2.52 -3.35 14.86
N HIS A 97 3.01 -2.62 15.87
CA HIS A 97 4.44 -2.42 16.12
C HIS A 97 5.05 -3.35 17.17
N LYS A 98 4.23 -4.21 17.77
CA LYS A 98 4.66 -5.16 18.80
C LYS A 98 4.91 -6.52 18.20
N ALA A 99 6.04 -7.13 18.51
CA ALA A 99 6.34 -8.51 18.13
C ALA A 99 7.16 -9.23 19.20
N CYS A 100 7.27 -10.56 19.09
CA CYS A 100 8.05 -11.36 20.02
C CYS A 100 9.55 -11.30 19.68
N TYR A 101 10.38 -10.99 20.67
CA TYR A 101 11.84 -10.99 20.59
C TYR A 101 12.43 -11.99 21.58
N SER A 102 13.58 -12.58 21.26
CA SER A 102 14.24 -13.56 22.14
C SER A 102 14.70 -12.91 23.44
N VAL A 103 14.51 -13.61 24.57
CA VAL A 103 15.02 -13.15 25.88
C VAL A 103 16.55 -13.18 25.96
N GLU A 104 17.22 -14.00 25.13
CA GLU A 104 18.69 -14.07 25.07
C GLU A 104 19.29 -12.93 24.26
N ASN A 105 18.59 -12.48 23.22
CA ASN A 105 18.98 -11.37 22.36
C ASN A 105 17.74 -10.59 21.91
N LEU A 106 17.53 -9.42 22.51
CA LEU A 106 16.37 -8.55 22.28
C LEU A 106 16.37 -7.89 20.89
N GLU A 107 17.43 -8.05 20.09
CA GLU A 107 17.45 -7.62 18.68
C GLU A 107 16.93 -8.73 17.74
N LEU A 108 16.86 -9.97 18.22
CA LEU A 108 16.43 -11.12 17.44
C LEU A 108 14.92 -11.31 17.57
N MET A 109 14.19 -10.96 16.51
CA MET A 109 12.77 -11.23 16.39
C MET A 109 12.51 -12.73 16.22
N VAL A 110 11.60 -13.27 17.02
CA VAL A 110 11.11 -14.65 16.94
C VAL A 110 9.93 -14.71 15.97
N THR A 111 9.92 -15.72 15.09
CA THR A 111 8.84 -15.93 14.11
C THR A 111 7.94 -17.07 14.56
N ASP A 112 6.64 -16.94 14.30
CA ASP A 112 5.70 -18.05 14.41
C ASP A 112 5.75 -18.86 13.10
N GLY A 113 6.50 -19.95 13.12
CA GLY A 113 6.87 -20.69 11.91
C GLY A 113 7.68 -19.82 10.95
N SER A 114 7.13 -19.56 9.76
CA SER A 114 7.75 -18.70 8.73
C SER A 114 7.24 -17.27 8.71
N LEU A 115 6.29 -16.91 9.58
CA LEU A 115 5.59 -15.64 9.55
C LEU A 115 6.04 -14.71 10.69
N LYS A 116 6.12 -13.42 10.36
CA LYS A 116 6.28 -12.33 11.33
C LYS A 116 4.89 -11.84 11.68
N VAL A 117 4.50 -11.99 12.94
CA VAL A 117 3.16 -11.64 13.42
C VAL A 117 3.25 -10.68 14.62
N PRO A 118 2.23 -9.83 14.80
CA PRO A 118 2.14 -9.01 16.01
C PRO A 118 2.01 -9.84 17.29
N CYS A 119 2.27 -9.23 18.44
CA CYS A 119 1.94 -9.80 19.75
C CYS A 119 1.15 -8.80 20.60
N HIS A 120 0.36 -9.33 21.54
CA HIS A 120 -0.42 -8.54 22.49
C HIS A 120 0.27 -8.40 23.85
N SER A 121 0.66 -9.53 24.44
CA SER A 121 1.28 -9.60 25.79
C SER A 121 2.16 -10.85 25.96
N ASP A 122 2.87 -10.90 27.07
CA ASP A 122 3.69 -12.05 27.49
C ASP A 122 2.90 -13.11 28.29
N ASP A 123 1.77 -12.70 28.87
CA ASP A 123 0.96 -13.56 29.75
C ASP A 123 -0.36 -13.96 29.06
N PRO A 124 -0.53 -15.27 28.74
CA PRO A 124 -1.77 -15.81 28.18
C PRO A 124 -3.03 -15.53 29.01
N LEU A 125 -2.90 -15.31 30.33
CA LEU A 125 -4.05 -15.04 31.20
C LEU A 125 -4.62 -13.62 31.03
N THR A 126 -3.79 -12.69 30.54
CA THR A 126 -4.18 -11.29 30.31
C THR A 126 -4.61 -11.01 28.89
N ALA A 127 -4.25 -11.89 27.96
CA ALA A 127 -4.52 -11.71 26.54
C ALA A 127 -6.01 -11.93 26.20
N PRO A 128 -6.61 -11.03 25.39
CA PRO A 128 -7.93 -11.26 24.81
C PRO A 128 -7.97 -12.53 23.96
N ALA A 129 -9.14 -13.14 23.84
CA ALA A 129 -9.31 -14.36 23.06
C ALA A 129 -8.90 -14.17 21.58
N GLY A 130 -7.97 -15.00 21.12
CA GLY A 130 -7.44 -14.96 19.76
C GLY A 130 -6.34 -13.92 19.53
N ALA A 131 -5.85 -13.26 20.58
CA ALA A 131 -4.61 -12.49 20.54
C ALA A 131 -3.39 -13.41 20.67
N HIS A 132 -2.28 -13.01 20.04
CA HIS A 132 -1.04 -13.77 20.06
C HIS A 132 -0.18 -13.36 21.26
N THR A 133 0.31 -14.35 22.00
CA THR A 133 1.18 -14.14 23.17
C THR A 133 2.53 -14.78 22.95
N CYS A 134 3.59 -14.13 23.46
CA CYS A 134 4.93 -14.67 23.39
C CYS A 134 5.11 -15.85 24.37
N GLU A 135 6.03 -16.77 24.04
CA GLU A 135 6.26 -17.97 24.85
C GLU A 135 7.07 -17.60 26.11
N PRO A 136 6.58 -17.93 27.32
CA PRO A 136 7.23 -17.55 28.57
C PRO A 136 8.65 -18.13 28.66
N ASN A 137 9.59 -17.30 29.10
CA ASN A 137 11.03 -17.60 29.21
C ASN A 137 11.77 -17.84 27.88
N VAL A 138 11.10 -17.74 26.73
CA VAL A 138 11.73 -17.85 25.40
C VAL A 138 11.70 -16.52 24.68
N SER A 139 10.55 -15.84 24.71
CA SER A 139 10.37 -14.55 24.04
C SER A 139 9.56 -13.56 24.87
N ILE A 140 9.76 -12.28 24.57
CA ILE A 140 9.09 -11.13 25.19
C ILE A 140 8.49 -10.23 24.10
N CYS A 141 7.30 -9.70 24.35
CA CYS A 141 6.54 -8.85 23.45
C CYS A 141 7.05 -7.40 23.55
N LEU A 142 7.72 -6.93 22.51
CA LEU A 142 8.33 -5.59 22.47
C LEU A 142 7.83 -4.78 21.28
N GLU A 143 7.66 -3.49 21.52
CA GLU A 143 7.33 -2.47 20.52
C GLU A 143 8.60 -1.99 19.80
N ASN A 144 9.26 -2.89 19.07
CA ASN A 144 10.48 -2.61 18.31
C ASN A 144 10.36 -3.03 16.83
N TRP A 145 9.16 -3.39 16.40
CA TRP A 145 8.92 -3.84 15.04
C TRP A 145 8.37 -2.71 14.18
N GLU A 146 8.94 -2.52 12.99
CA GLU A 146 8.44 -1.58 11.99
C GLU A 146 7.00 -1.90 11.54
N GLY A 147 6.57 -3.15 11.69
CA GLY A 147 5.23 -3.62 11.35
C GLY A 147 5.18 -4.49 10.09
N PRO A 148 3.99 -5.03 9.76
CA PRO A 148 3.82 -5.90 8.61
C PRO A 148 4.19 -5.22 7.29
N ASN A 149 4.69 -6.00 6.33
CA ASN A 149 5.09 -5.50 5.00
C ASN A 149 6.04 -4.29 5.04
N TYR A 150 7.05 -4.33 5.92
CA TYR A 150 8.02 -3.22 6.10
C TYR A 150 7.33 -1.90 6.48
N GLY A 151 6.37 -1.96 7.41
CA GLY A 151 5.63 -0.79 7.90
C GLY A 151 4.60 -0.20 6.94
N ILE A 152 4.43 -0.76 5.73
CA ILE A 152 3.46 -0.25 4.74
C ILE A 152 2.02 -0.55 5.17
N THR A 153 1.79 -1.73 5.74
CA THR A 153 0.47 -2.12 6.27
C THR A 153 0.36 -1.63 7.70
N SER A 154 -0.23 -0.45 7.86
CA SER A 154 -0.33 0.26 9.13
C SER A 154 -1.62 1.10 9.20
N PHE A 155 -2.07 1.37 10.41
CA PHE A 155 -3.19 2.26 10.73
C PHE A 155 -2.75 3.53 11.48
N ASP A 156 -1.46 3.85 11.50
CA ASP A 156 -0.91 4.92 12.37
C ASP A 156 -1.10 6.32 11.80
N ASN A 157 -1.23 6.42 10.47
CA ASN A 157 -1.53 7.65 9.77
C ASN A 157 -2.56 7.42 8.69
N ILE A 158 -3.31 8.48 8.37
CA ILE A 158 -4.42 8.41 7.43
C ILE A 158 -4.01 7.89 6.05
N GLY A 159 -2.79 8.21 5.60
CA GLY A 159 -2.25 7.72 4.32
C GLY A 159 -2.08 6.20 4.27
N PHE A 160 -1.38 5.60 5.26
CA PHE A 160 -1.19 4.15 5.32
C PHE A 160 -2.49 3.42 5.68
N ALA A 161 -3.35 4.02 6.51
CA ALA A 161 -4.68 3.48 6.79
C ALA A 161 -5.53 3.40 5.51
N MET A 162 -5.55 4.46 4.67
CA MET A 162 -6.24 4.45 3.38
C MET A 162 -5.66 3.41 2.41
N LEU A 163 -4.34 3.25 2.36
CA LEU A 163 -3.68 2.25 1.52
C LEU A 163 -4.03 0.82 1.97
N THR A 164 -3.99 0.56 3.27
CA THR A 164 -4.35 -0.72 3.87
C THR A 164 -5.82 -1.05 3.63
N VAL A 165 -6.72 -0.09 3.81
CA VAL A 165 -8.15 -0.25 3.51
C VAL A 165 -8.38 -0.47 2.02
N PHE A 166 -7.68 0.25 1.15
CA PHE A 166 -7.75 0.05 -0.30
C PHE A 166 -7.34 -1.38 -0.69
N GLN A 167 -6.23 -1.89 -0.15
CA GLN A 167 -5.80 -3.28 -0.34
C GLN A 167 -6.92 -4.26 0.08
N CYS A 168 -7.51 -4.05 1.26
CA CYS A 168 -8.63 -4.87 1.71
C CYS A 168 -9.83 -4.81 0.75
N VAL A 169 -10.19 -3.60 0.28
CA VAL A 169 -11.30 -3.40 -0.67
C VAL A 169 -11.06 -4.10 -2.00
N THR A 170 -9.82 -4.20 -2.46
CA THR A 170 -9.46 -4.99 -3.66
C THR A 170 -9.57 -6.51 -3.48
N MET A 171 -9.95 -6.98 -2.30
CA MET A 171 -10.05 -8.40 -1.92
C MET A 171 -8.72 -9.17 -2.04
N GLU A 172 -7.59 -8.47 -1.99
CA GLU A 172 -6.24 -9.04 -2.05
C GLU A 172 -5.56 -8.81 -0.71
N GLY A 173 -4.96 -9.85 -0.14
CA GLY A 173 -4.21 -9.72 1.12
C GLY A 173 -5.01 -9.23 2.34
N TRP A 174 -6.36 -9.27 2.31
CA TRP A 174 -7.19 -8.76 3.41
C TRP A 174 -7.23 -9.69 4.64
N THR A 175 -7.14 -11.01 4.43
CA THR A 175 -7.19 -11.98 5.53
C THR A 175 -5.95 -11.93 6.43
N PRO A 176 -4.69 -11.80 5.92
CA PRO A 176 -3.54 -11.54 6.77
C PRO A 176 -3.68 -10.27 7.60
N ILE A 177 -4.23 -9.18 7.04
CA ILE A 177 -4.42 -7.93 7.77
C ILE A 177 -5.38 -8.14 8.95
N MET A 178 -6.49 -8.84 8.72
CA MET A 178 -7.40 -9.22 9.80
C MET A 178 -6.71 -10.09 10.85
N TYR A 179 -5.93 -11.10 10.44
CA TYR A 179 -5.21 -11.95 11.38
C TYR A 179 -4.17 -11.17 12.19
N TRP A 180 -3.38 -10.28 11.58
CA TRP A 180 -2.46 -9.42 12.31
C TRP A 180 -3.18 -8.53 13.33
N THR A 181 -4.33 -7.95 12.98
CA THR A 181 -5.12 -7.20 13.97
C THR A 181 -5.67 -8.09 15.08
N ASN A 182 -6.02 -9.35 14.78
CA ASN A 182 -6.46 -10.31 15.80
C ASN A 182 -5.30 -10.67 16.74
N ASP A 183 -4.13 -10.94 16.19
CA ASP A 183 -2.92 -11.27 16.96
C ASP A 183 -2.53 -10.10 17.88
N ALA A 184 -2.71 -8.86 17.43
CA ALA A 184 -2.42 -7.66 18.21
C ALA A 184 -3.47 -7.30 19.27
N MET A 185 -4.77 -7.45 18.98
CA MET A 185 -5.86 -6.87 19.79
C MET A 185 -6.94 -7.87 20.24
N GLY A 186 -6.90 -9.11 19.74
CA GLY A 186 -7.92 -10.14 19.95
C GLY A 186 -8.96 -10.21 18.83
N SER A 187 -9.64 -11.35 18.74
CA SER A 187 -10.53 -11.67 17.62
C SER A 187 -11.99 -11.19 17.78
N TYR A 188 -12.38 -10.73 18.97
CA TYR A 188 -13.79 -10.55 19.34
C TYR A 188 -14.51 -9.48 18.50
N VAL A 189 -13.85 -8.35 18.23
CA VAL A 189 -14.47 -7.19 17.55
C VAL A 189 -13.99 -7.02 16.10
N ASN A 190 -12.76 -7.46 15.78
CA ASN A 190 -12.11 -7.18 14.50
C ASN A 190 -12.90 -7.71 13.29
N TRP A 191 -13.51 -8.90 13.42
CA TRP A 191 -14.29 -9.48 12.33
C TRP A 191 -15.44 -8.57 11.88
N PHE A 192 -16.08 -7.81 12.79
CA PHE A 192 -17.14 -6.88 12.42
C PHE A 192 -16.62 -5.78 11.50
N TYR A 193 -15.44 -5.23 11.78
CA TYR A 193 -14.81 -4.22 10.95
C TYR A 193 -14.47 -4.77 9.57
N PHE A 194 -13.74 -5.88 9.49
CA PHE A 194 -13.28 -6.43 8.20
C PHE A 194 -14.42 -7.00 7.35
N VAL A 195 -15.38 -7.72 7.95
CA VAL A 195 -16.52 -8.26 7.18
C VAL A 195 -17.39 -7.13 6.64
N THR A 196 -17.65 -6.09 7.43
CA THR A 196 -18.42 -4.92 6.96
C THR A 196 -17.67 -4.18 5.84
N LEU A 197 -16.36 -4.02 5.98
CA LEU A 197 -15.49 -3.43 4.96
C LEU A 197 -15.54 -4.22 3.65
N ILE A 198 -15.49 -5.56 3.67
CA ILE A 198 -15.55 -6.36 2.44
C ILE A 198 -16.95 -6.32 1.80
N VAL A 199 -18.02 -6.41 2.61
CA VAL A 199 -19.39 -6.39 2.09
C VAL A 199 -19.74 -5.04 1.46
N ILE A 200 -19.45 -3.94 2.16
CA ILE A 200 -19.77 -2.58 1.70
C ILE A 200 -18.72 -2.06 0.72
N GLY A 201 -17.45 -2.26 1.01
CA GLY A 201 -16.34 -1.72 0.22
C GLY A 201 -16.10 -2.48 -1.07
N SER A 202 -16.24 -3.81 -1.08
CA SER A 202 -15.88 -4.62 -2.24
C SER A 202 -17.11 -5.08 -3.04
N PHE A 203 -18.08 -5.76 -2.43
CA PHE A 203 -19.22 -6.30 -3.18
C PHE A 203 -20.15 -5.21 -3.71
N PHE A 204 -20.50 -4.23 -2.88
CA PHE A 204 -21.37 -3.14 -3.32
C PHE A 204 -20.69 -2.26 -4.39
N MET A 205 -19.39 -1.96 -4.23
CA MET A 205 -18.67 -1.11 -5.19
C MET A 205 -18.46 -1.80 -6.54
N LEU A 206 -18.12 -3.10 -6.56
CA LEU A 206 -18.03 -3.87 -7.81
C LEU A 206 -19.38 -3.87 -8.55
N ASN A 207 -20.49 -4.07 -7.83
CA ASN A 207 -21.82 -4.04 -8.42
C ASN A 207 -22.18 -2.66 -8.99
N LEU A 208 -21.74 -1.58 -8.34
CA LEU A 208 -21.98 -0.22 -8.81
C LEU A 208 -21.20 0.09 -10.10
N VAL A 209 -19.93 -0.33 -10.17
CA VAL A 209 -19.11 -0.21 -11.39
C VAL A 209 -19.72 -1.00 -12.54
N LEU A 210 -20.12 -2.26 -12.30
CA LEU A 210 -20.76 -3.09 -13.32
C LEU A 210 -22.10 -2.50 -13.78
N GLY A 211 -22.89 -1.94 -12.85
CA GLY A 211 -24.14 -1.27 -13.16
C GLY A 211 -23.96 -0.10 -14.13
N VAL A 212 -22.97 0.76 -13.89
CA VAL A 212 -22.69 1.93 -14.75
C VAL A 212 -22.10 1.52 -16.11
N LEU A 213 -21.34 0.42 -16.18
CA LEU A 213 -20.83 -0.09 -17.45
C LEU A 213 -21.92 -0.79 -18.29
N SER A 214 -23.00 -1.25 -17.66
CA SER A 214 -24.11 -1.93 -18.35
C SER A 214 -25.15 -0.98 -18.96
N GLY A 215 -25.15 0.30 -18.58
CA GLY A 215 -26.05 1.34 -19.09
C GLY A 215 -25.38 2.23 -20.13
#